data_AF-A0A158KMF8-F1
#
_entry.id   AF-A0A158KMF8-F1
#
_cell.length_a   1.000
_cell.length_b   1.000
_cell.length_c   1.000
_cell.angle_alpha   90.00
_cell.angle_beta   90.00
_cell.angle_gamma   90.00
#
_symmetry.space_group_name_H-M   'P 1'
#
loop_
_entity.id
_entity.type
_entity.pdbx_description
1 polymer ?
#
loop_
_entity_poly.entity_id
_entity_poly.type
_entity_poly.pdbx_seq_one_letter_code
_entity_poly.pdbx_strand_id
1 'polypeptide(L)'
;MNEPLIVFSAPIVVDASTVWFSAYGIGWGYAAYALHSHTLCEQFGAADTSVKQLKLSFELGKRRICQALLCSRRPILGERKTLSVIDFLKLDNGSAIQTSRHEPDDFESHVEPSEAVIGSSRACPAD
;
A
#
# COMPACT_ATOMS: atom_id res chain seq x y z
N MET A 1 -15.78 -20.05 -8.24
CA MET A 1 -15.58 -18.58 -8.23
C MET A 1 -15.67 -18.12 -6.78
N ASN A 2 -14.54 -17.90 -6.11
CA ASN A 2 -14.53 -17.25 -4.79
C ASN A 2 -14.30 -15.77 -5.06
N GLU A 3 -15.38 -14.99 -5.14
CA GLU A 3 -15.21 -13.54 -5.05
C GLU A 3 -14.65 -13.23 -3.65
N PRO A 4 -13.57 -12.43 -3.55
CA PRO A 4 -13.06 -12.02 -2.26
C PRO A 4 -14.18 -11.29 -1.53
N LEU A 5 -14.60 -11.84 -0.39
CA LEU A 5 -15.65 -11.28 0.47
C LEU A 5 -15.14 -9.99 1.13
N ILE A 6 -15.11 -8.91 0.35
CA ILE A 6 -14.91 -7.55 0.84
C ILE A 6 -16.28 -6.89 0.94
N VAL A 7 -16.64 -6.52 2.16
CA VAL A 7 -17.89 -5.80 2.44
C VAL A 7 -17.56 -4.33 2.63
N PHE A 8 -18.26 -3.47 1.90
CA PHE A 8 -18.12 -2.01 2.02
C PHE A 8 -19.20 -1.43 2.91
N SER A 9 -18.85 -0.41 3.69
CA SER A 9 -19.86 0.49 4.26
C SER A 9 -20.45 1.40 3.19
N ALA A 10 -21.58 2.03 3.49
CA ALA A 10 -22.11 3.09 2.64
C ALA A 10 -21.07 4.23 2.50
N PRO A 11 -20.88 4.79 1.29
CA PRO A 11 -19.99 5.92 1.08
C PRO A 11 -20.55 7.19 1.73
N ILE A 12 -19.69 7.90 2.45
CA ILE A 12 -19.97 9.19 3.09
C ILE A 12 -19.22 10.26 2.30
N VAL A 13 -19.95 11.18 1.69
CA VAL A 13 -19.34 12.35 1.03
C VAL A 13 -19.11 13.40 2.11
N VAL A 14 -17.84 13.67 2.43
CA VAL A 14 -17.47 14.61 3.51
C VAL A 14 -17.39 16.03 2.99
N ASP A 15 -16.87 16.19 1.78
CA ASP A 15 -16.84 17.44 1.03
C ASP A 15 -17.03 17.12 -0.46
N ALA A 16 -17.10 18.15 -1.32
CA ALA A 16 -17.25 17.95 -2.77
C ALA A 16 -16.03 17.27 -3.43
N SER A 17 -14.94 17.06 -2.68
CA SER A 17 -13.67 16.52 -3.14
C SER A 17 -13.35 15.12 -2.60
N THR A 18 -14.07 14.62 -1.59
CA THR A 18 -13.65 13.44 -0.84
C THR A 18 -14.82 12.57 -0.40
N VAL A 19 -14.74 11.29 -0.73
CA VAL A 19 -15.65 10.23 -0.30
C VAL A 19 -14.94 9.31 0.67
N TRP A 20 -15.50 9.13 1.86
CA TRP A 20 -15.01 8.19 2.85
C TRP A 20 -15.85 6.92 2.84
N PHE A 21 -15.17 5.81 3.06
CA PHE A 21 -15.82 4.53 3.27
C PHE A 21 -14.92 3.64 4.13
N SER A 22 -15.48 2.56 4.63
CA SER A 22 -14.74 1.49 5.27
C SER A 22 -14.97 0.20 4.49
N ALA A 23 -13.97 -0.66 4.51
CA ALA A 23 -14.08 -2.00 3.96
C ALA A 23 -13.69 -3.01 5.02
N TYR A 24 -14.39 -4.14 5.01
CA TYR A 24 -14.09 -5.30 5.81
C TYR A 24 -13.70 -6.44 4.89
N GLY A 25 -12.59 -7.12 5.19
CA GLY A 25 -12.23 -8.36 4.53
C GLY A 25 -11.75 -9.42 5.51
N ILE A 26 -12.09 -10.67 5.19
CA ILE A 26 -11.65 -11.82 5.97
C ILE A 26 -10.11 -11.86 5.97
N GLY A 27 -9.53 -11.98 7.17
CA GLY A 27 -8.08 -12.06 7.38
C GLY A 27 -7.36 -10.73 7.62
N TRP A 28 -8.01 -9.58 7.45
CA TRP A 28 -7.42 -8.27 7.79
C TRP A 28 -8.35 -7.30 8.52
N GLY A 29 -9.63 -7.63 8.68
CA GLY A 29 -10.56 -6.86 9.52
C GLY A 29 -11.07 -5.59 8.83
N TYR A 30 -11.29 -4.53 9.60
CA TYR A 30 -11.79 -3.25 9.09
C TYR A 30 -10.64 -2.29 8.75
N ALA A 31 -10.77 -1.61 7.61
CA ALA A 31 -9.89 -0.52 7.22
C ALA A 31 -10.71 0.67 6.70
N ALA A 32 -10.26 1.88 7.05
CA ALA A 32 -10.86 3.13 6.62
C ALA A 32 -10.15 3.67 5.38
N TYR A 33 -10.92 4.14 4.40
CA TYR A 33 -10.41 4.66 3.14
C TYR A 33 -11.03 6.01 2.80
N ALA A 34 -10.26 6.81 2.08
CA ALA A 34 -10.71 8.03 1.43
C ALA A 34 -10.47 7.90 -0.07
N LEU A 35 -11.42 8.39 -0.88
CA LEU A 35 -11.31 8.43 -2.34
C LEU A 35 -11.60 9.86 -2.79
N HIS A 36 -10.70 10.41 -3.60
CA HIS A 36 -10.88 11.76 -4.12
C HIS A 36 -11.92 11.77 -5.24
N SER A 37 -12.75 12.81 -5.31
CA SER A 37 -13.80 12.95 -6.33
C SER A 37 -13.20 12.99 -7.74
N HIS A 38 -12.01 13.58 -7.90
CA HIS A 38 -11.24 13.52 -9.15
C HIS A 38 -11.02 12.08 -9.61
N THR A 39 -10.65 11.18 -8.70
CA THR A 39 -10.47 9.76 -9.04
C THR A 39 -11.79 9.10 -9.41
N LEU A 40 -12.91 9.46 -8.76
CA LEU A 40 -14.25 9.00 -9.14
C LEU A 40 -14.67 9.49 -10.53
N CYS A 41 -14.34 10.73 -10.89
CA CYS A 41 -14.62 11.26 -12.22
C CYS A 41 -13.77 10.56 -13.29
N GLU A 42 -12.45 10.46 -13.08
CA GLU A 42 -11.52 9.92 -14.09
C GLU A 42 -11.63 8.40 -14.26
N GLN A 43 -11.71 7.65 -13.17
CA GLN A 43 -11.61 6.18 -13.20
C GLN A 43 -12.97 5.49 -13.18
N PHE A 44 -14.00 6.19 -12.71
CA PHE A 44 -15.33 5.61 -12.48
C PHE A 44 -16.45 6.38 -13.20
N GLY A 45 -16.09 7.38 -14.02
CA GLY A 45 -17.02 8.07 -14.91
C GLY A 45 -18.07 8.92 -14.20
N ALA A 46 -17.78 9.44 -13.01
CA ALA A 46 -18.65 10.43 -12.38
C ALA A 46 -18.73 11.68 -13.28
N ALA A 47 -19.95 12.08 -13.66
CA ALA A 47 -20.17 13.23 -14.54
C ALA A 47 -19.85 14.57 -13.84
N ASP A 48 -20.05 14.61 -12.51
CA ASP A 48 -19.80 15.79 -11.69
C ASP A 48 -19.43 15.38 -10.24
N THR A 49 -19.16 16.39 -9.40
CA THR A 49 -18.87 16.22 -7.97
C THR A 49 -20.12 16.24 -7.09
N SER A 50 -21.31 16.10 -7.68
CA SER A 50 -22.56 16.00 -6.93
C SER A 50 -22.55 14.73 -6.08
N VAL A 51 -23.05 14.84 -4.85
CA VAL A 51 -23.17 13.72 -3.90
C VAL A 51 -23.84 12.51 -4.54
N LYS A 52 -24.84 12.72 -5.41
CA LYS A 52 -25.55 11.64 -6.10
C LYS A 52 -24.65 10.92 -7.12
N GLN A 53 -23.91 11.67 -7.93
CA GLN A 53 -23.00 11.10 -8.93
C GLN A 53 -21.83 10.38 -8.25
N LEU A 54 -21.22 10.99 -7.23
CA LEU A 54 -20.11 10.37 -6.50
C LEU A 54 -20.52 9.05 -5.84
N LYS A 55 -21.72 8.99 -5.22
CA LYS A 55 -22.24 7.75 -4.66
C LYS A 55 -22.54 6.71 -5.73
N LEU A 56 -23.15 7.11 -6.85
CA LEU A 56 -23.46 6.20 -7.94
C LEU A 56 -22.19 5.61 -8.57
N SER A 57 -21.20 6.43 -8.88
CA SER A 57 -19.92 5.99 -9.42
C SER A 57 -19.14 5.11 -8.44
N PHE A 58 -19.25 5.36 -7.14
CA PHE A 58 -18.71 4.46 -6.12
C PHE A 58 -19.36 3.07 -6.19
N GLU A 59 -20.69 3.01 -6.27
CA GLU A 59 -21.45 1.75 -6.38
C GLU A 59 -21.09 0.97 -7.65
N LEU A 60 -21.02 1.65 -8.80
CA LEU A 60 -20.60 1.06 -10.07
C LEU A 60 -19.13 0.60 -10.03
N GLY A 61 -18.30 1.30 -9.26
CA GLY A 61 -16.86 1.07 -9.10
C GLY A 61 -16.48 -0.02 -8.10
N LYS A 62 -17.41 -0.56 -7.32
CA LYS A 62 -17.11 -1.47 -6.20
C LYS A 62 -16.18 -2.62 -6.56
N ARG A 63 -16.34 -3.23 -7.74
CA ARG A 63 -15.47 -4.33 -8.18
C ARG A 63 -14.02 -3.91 -8.37
N ARG A 64 -13.78 -2.75 -9.01
CA ARG A 64 -12.43 -2.20 -9.19
C ARG A 64 -11.85 -1.74 -7.85
N ILE A 65 -12.68 -1.18 -6.97
CA ILE A 65 -12.27 -0.81 -5.60
C ILE A 65 -11.86 -2.06 -4.81
N CYS A 66 -12.63 -3.15 -4.86
CA CYS A 66 -12.23 -4.44 -4.26
C CYS A 66 -10.84 -4.86 -4.72
N GLN A 67 -10.60 -4.85 -6.03
CA GLN A 67 -9.35 -5.30 -6.60
C GLN A 67 -8.18 -4.39 -6.18
N ALA A 68 -8.39 -3.07 -6.17
CA ALA A 68 -7.40 -2.13 -5.69
C ALA A 68 -7.06 -2.39 -4.21
N LEU A 69 -8.07 -2.63 -3.36
CA LEU A 69 -7.84 -2.95 -1.95
C LEU A 69 -7.06 -4.25 -1.74
N LEU A 70 -7.25 -5.24 -2.61
CA LEU A 70 -6.50 -6.50 -2.56
C LEU A 70 -5.04 -6.34 -2.99
N CYS A 71 -4.77 -5.46 -3.95
CA CYS A 71 -3.42 -5.20 -4.46
C CYS A 71 -2.66 -4.13 -3.65
N SER A 72 -3.38 -3.28 -2.92
CA SER A 72 -2.82 -2.14 -2.22
C SER A 72 -2.37 -2.48 -0.80
N ARG A 73 -1.26 -1.86 -0.36
CA ARG A 73 -0.80 -1.94 1.03
C ARG A 73 -1.88 -1.38 1.97
N ARG A 74 -2.22 -2.17 2.99
CA ARG A 74 -3.25 -1.86 3.98
C ARG A 74 -2.75 -0.87 5.05
N PRO A 75 -3.63 -0.02 5.59
CA PRO A 75 -3.31 0.79 6.76
C PRO A 75 -3.08 -0.12 7.98
N ILE A 76 -2.01 0.12 8.73
CA ILE A 76 -1.60 -0.74 9.86
C ILE A 76 -2.12 -0.18 11.19
N LEU A 77 -2.26 1.16 11.30
CA LEU A 77 -2.47 1.84 12.58
C LEU A 77 -3.87 2.48 12.72
N GLY A 78 -4.89 1.92 12.07
CA GLY A 78 -6.25 2.47 12.08
C GLY A 78 -6.39 3.82 11.34
N GLU A 79 -5.33 4.24 10.66
CA GLU A 79 -5.33 5.42 9.81
C GLU A 79 -6.23 5.26 8.59
N ARG A 80 -6.70 6.39 8.07
CA ARG A 80 -7.46 6.40 6.82
C ARG A 80 -6.50 6.46 5.65
N LYS A 81 -6.48 5.41 4.83
CA LYS A 81 -5.68 5.40 3.61
C LYS A 81 -6.42 6.15 2.49
N THR A 82 -5.76 7.14 1.89
CA THR A 82 -6.23 7.76 0.65
C THR A 82 -5.91 6.87 -0.54
N LEU A 83 -6.94 6.49 -1.30
CA LEU A 83 -6.81 5.81 -2.57
C LEU A 83 -6.72 6.86 -3.68
N SER A 84 -5.66 6.75 -4.47
CA SER A 84 -5.39 7.63 -5.60
C SER A 84 -5.59 6.87 -6.91
N VAL A 85 -5.55 7.59 -8.04
CA VAL A 85 -5.60 7.00 -9.38
C VAL A 85 -4.57 5.88 -9.55
N ILE A 86 -3.39 6.03 -8.93
CA ILE A 86 -2.27 5.07 -9.02
C ILE A 86 -2.65 3.70 -8.43
N ASP A 87 -3.48 3.66 -7.38
CA ASP A 87 -3.97 2.41 -6.79
C ASP A 87 -4.86 1.62 -7.75
N PHE A 88 -5.45 2.28 -8.75
CA PHE A 88 -6.32 1.68 -9.77
C PHE A 88 -5.58 1.34 -11.06
N LEU A 89 -4.58 2.13 -11.47
CA LEU A 89 -3.78 1.88 -12.68
C LEU A 89 -3.02 0.54 -12.62
N LYS A 90 -2.74 0.04 -11.42
CA LYS A 90 -2.04 -1.24 -11.22
C LYS A 90 -2.91 -2.46 -11.57
N LEU A 91 -4.21 -2.26 -11.80
CA LEU A 91 -5.16 -3.33 -12.10
C LEU A 91 -5.30 -3.63 -13.59
N ASP A 92 -4.99 -2.65 -14.45
CA ASP A 92 -5.11 -2.79 -15.91
C ASP A 92 -3.88 -3.48 -16.53
N ASN A 93 -2.73 -3.43 -15.83
CA ASN A 93 -1.51 -4.12 -16.24
C ASN A 93 -1.39 -5.47 -15.53
N GLY A 94 -2.03 -6.50 -16.08
CA GLY A 94 -1.66 -7.87 -15.77
C GLY A 94 -0.16 -8.09 -16.03
N SER A 95 0.53 -8.62 -15.03
CA SER A 95 1.96 -9.02 -15.04
C SER A 95 2.96 -7.97 -14.53
N ALA A 96 3.18 -7.98 -13.21
CA ALA A 96 4.54 -8.05 -12.66
C ALA A 96 4.44 -8.48 -11.19
N ILE A 97 4.64 -9.78 -10.95
CA ILE A 97 5.04 -10.26 -9.63
C ILE A 97 6.43 -9.68 -9.36
N GLN A 98 6.57 -8.83 -8.35
CA GLN A 98 7.82 -8.68 -7.63
C GLN A 98 7.57 -9.01 -6.16
N THR A 99 7.68 -10.30 -5.87
CA THR A 99 8.03 -10.77 -4.53
C THR A 99 9.50 -10.40 -4.29
N SER A 100 9.74 -9.21 -3.76
CA SER A 100 11.04 -8.93 -3.15
C SER A 100 11.05 -9.60 -1.78
N ARG A 101 11.44 -10.88 -1.78
CA ARG A 101 11.89 -11.58 -0.59
C ARG A 101 13.24 -10.95 -0.24
N HIS A 102 13.25 -10.15 0.81
CA HIS A 102 14.45 -9.52 1.34
C HIS A 102 15.12 -10.56 2.25
N GLU A 103 16.07 -11.32 1.69
CA GLU A 103 17.06 -12.08 2.46
C GLU A 103 18.25 -11.13 2.69
N PRO A 104 18.66 -10.85 3.94
CA PRO A 104 19.86 -10.07 4.19
C PRO A 104 21.12 -10.95 4.23
N ASP A 105 22.17 -10.41 3.60
CA ASP A 105 23.57 -10.51 4.00
C ASP A 105 24.32 -11.85 3.88
N ASP A 106 24.81 -12.13 2.67
CA ASP A 106 26.11 -12.79 2.46
C ASP A 106 27.08 -11.77 1.82
N PHE A 107 27.75 -10.98 2.66
CA PHE A 107 28.85 -10.13 2.23
C PHE A 107 30.15 -10.94 2.32
N GLU A 108 30.41 -11.77 1.31
CA GLU A 108 31.67 -12.46 1.14
C GLU A 108 32.70 -11.49 0.54
N SER A 109 33.50 -10.84 1.39
CA SER A 109 34.69 -10.10 0.96
C SER A 109 35.94 -10.93 1.20
N HIS A 110 36.41 -11.61 0.16
CA HIS A 110 37.71 -12.26 0.11
C HIS A 110 38.77 -11.24 -0.37
N VAL A 111 39.74 -10.90 0.47
CA VAL A 111 41.11 -10.60 0.04
C VAL A 111 42.09 -11.21 1.05
N GLU A 112 42.92 -12.11 0.53
CA GLU A 112 43.95 -12.96 1.16
C GLU A 112 45.25 -12.20 1.54
N PRO A 113 46.22 -12.86 2.21
CA PRO A 113 47.00 -12.28 3.31
C PRO A 113 48.42 -11.85 2.93
N SER A 114 49.10 -11.16 3.84
CA SER A 114 50.57 -11.09 3.89
C SER A 114 51.06 -11.05 5.33
N GLU A 115 51.86 -12.06 5.68
CA GLU A 115 52.57 -12.22 6.94
C GLU A 115 53.62 -11.13 7.15
N ALA A 116 53.87 -10.72 8.41
CA ALA A 116 55.10 -11.08 9.11
C ALA A 116 55.37 -10.18 10.34
N VAL A 117 55.59 -10.88 11.46
CA VAL A 117 56.72 -10.70 12.39
C VAL A 117 56.65 -9.66 13.51
N ILE A 118 56.38 -10.21 14.70
CA ILE A 118 57.12 -10.12 15.99
C ILE A 118 57.49 -8.71 16.50
N GLY A 119 56.89 -8.36 17.64
CA GLY A 119 57.70 -8.17 18.85
C GLY A 119 57.67 -6.81 19.54
N SER A 120 57.41 -6.91 20.85
CA SER A 120 58.05 -6.15 21.93
C SER A 120 57.24 -5.04 22.61
N SER A 121 56.68 -5.44 23.75
CA SER A 121 56.69 -4.74 25.04
C SER A 121 57.03 -3.25 25.07
N ARG A 122 56.10 -2.45 25.61
CA ARG A 122 56.38 -1.68 26.83
C ARG A 122 55.10 -1.22 27.54
N ALA A 123 55.15 -1.38 28.85
CA ALA A 123 54.15 -1.03 29.84
C ALA A 123 54.05 0.50 30.09
N CYS A 124 52.86 0.92 30.55
CA CYS A 124 52.48 1.92 31.60
C CYS A 124 53.32 3.20 31.85
N PRO A 125 52.80 4.27 32.50
CA PRO A 125 51.56 4.33 33.30
C PRO A 125 50.67 5.59 33.08
N ALA A 126 49.53 5.59 33.76
CA ALA A 126 48.85 6.79 34.22
C ALA A 126 49.17 6.97 35.72
N ASP A 127 49.51 8.21 36.10
CA ASP A 127 49.81 8.75 37.45
C ASP A 127 51.01 8.15 38.21
#